data_AF-W5XXT4-F1
#
_entry.id   AF-W5XXT4-F1
#
_cell.length_a   1.000
_cell.length_b   1.000
_cell.length_c   1.000
_cell.angle_alpha   90.00
_cell.angle_beta   90.00
_cell.angle_gamma   90.00
#
_symmetry.space_group_name_H-M   'P 1'
#
loop_
_entity.id
_entity.type
_entity.pdbx_description
1 polymer ?
#
loop_
_entity_poly.entity_id
_entity_poly.type
_entity_poly.pdbx_seq_one_letter_code
_entity_poly.pdbx_strand_id
1 'polypeptide(L)'
;MGESEEKERIKTFKSLLGADVALFLIDAARLKEFPGEEEYLNAVFNHFRNSLSNMKDRILDDGKKLEQFPRLWIIALTKADLLPEMTVGDFQDLVIQKSAAELNELREVLSSFIVSDDALSIDDYVLLSSAKFASGKIDPRNQKGIDILLPLATLLPVERFLKWNKLKLLPMRLLSKKFAQLVMPFMQQKLPKLVKKLPLHKNQKIINGAVALIPTIAEMALDDLLELKSEALEEHEFYVALMADFMTKLKVAESEHVFAEGQL
;
A
#
# COMPACT_ATOMS: atom_id res chain seq x y z
N MET A 1 -26.27 17.58 -10.60
CA MET A 1 -25.16 17.55 -9.62
C MET A 1 -24.82 18.99 -9.27
N GLY A 2 -24.83 19.35 -7.98
CA GLY A 2 -24.68 20.74 -7.53
C GLY A 2 -23.21 21.15 -7.36
N GLU A 3 -22.90 22.45 -7.39
CA GLU A 3 -21.53 22.98 -7.23
C GLU A 3 -20.81 22.51 -5.95
N SER A 4 -21.55 22.17 -4.89
CA SER A 4 -20.99 21.66 -3.63
C SER A 4 -20.41 20.25 -3.77
N GLU A 5 -21.15 19.35 -4.43
CA GLU A 5 -20.76 17.96 -4.66
C GLU A 5 -19.49 17.87 -5.52
N GLU A 6 -19.40 18.76 -6.50
CA GLU A 6 -18.23 18.81 -7.38
C GLU A 6 -16.98 19.31 -6.66
N LYS A 7 -17.11 20.34 -5.79
CA LYS A 7 -16.00 20.82 -4.95
C LYS A 7 -15.51 19.74 -3.99
N GLU A 8 -16.43 18.99 -3.37
CA GLU A 8 -16.09 17.87 -2.51
C GLU A 8 -15.36 16.77 -3.28
N ARG A 9 -15.84 16.43 -4.48
CA ARG A 9 -15.19 15.43 -5.34
C ARG A 9 -13.74 15.81 -5.64
N ILE A 10 -13.48 17.06 -6.03
CA ILE A 10 -12.11 17.54 -6.31
C ILE A 10 -11.24 17.48 -5.06
N LYS A 11 -11.77 17.91 -3.91
CA LYS A 11 -11.06 17.83 -2.63
C LYS A 11 -10.67 16.39 -2.30
N THR A 12 -11.56 15.43 -2.53
CA THR A 12 -11.30 14.01 -2.33
C THR A 12 -10.19 13.51 -3.26
N PHE A 13 -10.24 13.85 -4.56
CA PHE A 13 -9.17 13.48 -5.49
C PHE A 13 -7.83 14.13 -5.14
N LYS A 14 -7.80 15.41 -4.76
CA LYS A 14 -6.56 16.06 -4.27
C LYS A 14 -6.00 15.37 -3.02
N SER A 15 -6.88 14.93 -2.12
CA SER A 15 -6.47 14.20 -0.90
C SER A 15 -5.92 12.81 -1.24
N LEU A 16 -6.57 12.08 -2.15
CA LEU A 16 -6.11 10.79 -2.64
C LEU A 16 -4.74 10.92 -3.31
N LEU A 17 -4.61 11.85 -4.27
CA LEU A 17 -3.37 12.05 -5.05
C LEU A 17 -2.26 12.73 -4.25
N GLY A 18 -2.51 13.17 -3.02
CA GLY A 18 -1.50 13.65 -2.07
C GLY A 18 -1.06 12.62 -1.03
N ALA A 19 -1.68 11.43 -1.02
CA ALA A 19 -1.33 10.35 -0.09
C ALA A 19 -0.04 9.62 -0.52
N ASP A 20 0.52 8.81 0.38
CA ASP A 20 1.67 7.96 0.06
C ASP A 20 1.24 6.57 -0.47
N VAL A 21 0.05 6.11 -0.07
CA VAL A 21 -0.60 4.85 -0.49
C VAL A 21 -2.05 5.14 -0.89
N ALA A 22 -2.49 4.52 -1.99
CA ALA A 22 -3.87 4.57 -2.47
C ALA A 22 -4.45 3.15 -2.55
N LEU A 23 -5.70 3.00 -2.12
CA LEU A 23 -6.47 1.76 -2.30
C LEU A 23 -7.49 1.95 -3.42
N PHE A 24 -7.42 1.08 -4.43
CA PHE A 24 -8.40 1.02 -5.50
C PHE A 24 -9.37 -0.13 -5.22
N LEU A 25 -10.61 0.20 -4.84
CA LEU A 25 -11.55 -0.80 -4.36
C LEU A 25 -12.36 -1.43 -5.51
N ILE A 26 -12.37 -2.75 -5.55
CA ILE A 26 -13.21 -3.59 -6.42
C ILE A 26 -14.22 -4.31 -5.52
N ASP A 27 -15.50 -4.33 -5.89
CA ASP A 27 -16.57 -4.89 -5.05
C ASP A 27 -16.89 -6.33 -5.48
N ALA A 28 -16.57 -7.32 -4.64
CA ALA A 28 -16.85 -8.72 -4.95
C ALA A 28 -18.34 -9.03 -5.14
N ALA A 29 -19.24 -8.28 -4.48
CA ALA A 29 -20.68 -8.45 -4.70
C ALA A 29 -21.06 -8.04 -6.12
N ARG A 30 -20.52 -6.91 -6.59
CA ARG A 30 -20.74 -6.43 -7.96
C ARG A 30 -20.11 -7.35 -8.98
N LEU A 31 -18.89 -7.81 -8.73
CA LEU A 31 -18.19 -8.76 -9.60
C LEU A 31 -19.02 -10.02 -9.86
N LYS A 32 -19.71 -10.55 -8.84
CA LYS A 32 -20.60 -11.72 -8.95
C LYS A 32 -21.93 -11.45 -9.65
N GLU A 33 -22.48 -10.26 -9.46
CA GLU A 33 -23.80 -9.88 -9.99
C GLU A 33 -23.73 -9.35 -11.43
N PHE A 34 -22.56 -8.86 -11.85
CA PHE A 34 -22.40 -8.30 -13.19
C PHE A 34 -22.47 -9.40 -14.26
N PRO A 35 -23.05 -9.13 -15.44
CA PRO A 35 -23.17 -10.13 -16.51
C PRO A 35 -21.85 -10.78 -16.94
N GLY A 36 -20.72 -10.08 -16.75
CA GLY A 36 -19.38 -10.60 -16.97
C GLY A 36 -18.33 -9.84 -16.16
N GLU A 37 -17.32 -10.57 -15.69
CA GLU A 37 -16.25 -10.04 -14.84
C GLU A 37 -15.42 -8.99 -15.58
N GLU A 38 -15.15 -9.21 -16.86
CA GLU A 38 -14.38 -8.32 -17.73
C GLU A 38 -15.07 -6.97 -17.92
N GLU A 39 -16.35 -6.99 -18.26
CA GLU A 39 -17.13 -5.79 -18.47
C GLU A 39 -17.25 -4.96 -17.18
N TYR A 40 -17.37 -5.62 -16.03
CA TYR A 40 -17.37 -4.94 -14.73
C TYR A 40 -16.03 -4.27 -14.45
N LEU A 41 -14.93 -5.02 -14.52
CA LEU A 41 -13.59 -4.52 -14.23
C LEU A 41 -13.22 -3.38 -15.17
N ASN A 42 -13.46 -3.55 -16.48
CA ASN A 42 -13.23 -2.51 -17.47
C ASN A 42 -14.07 -1.28 -17.19
N ALA A 43 -15.35 -1.42 -16.81
CA ALA A 43 -16.20 -0.29 -16.46
C ALA A 43 -15.69 0.48 -15.24
N VAL A 44 -15.20 -0.22 -14.21
CA VAL A 44 -14.66 0.39 -12.99
C VAL A 44 -13.39 1.19 -13.27
N PHE A 45 -12.42 0.59 -13.97
CA PHE A 45 -11.18 1.28 -14.36
C PHE A 45 -11.46 2.47 -15.28
N ASN A 46 -12.32 2.28 -16.29
CA ASN A 46 -12.74 3.35 -17.20
C ASN A 46 -13.38 4.51 -16.47
N HIS A 47 -14.31 4.23 -15.55
CA HIS A 47 -15.01 5.28 -14.82
C HIS A 47 -14.06 6.13 -13.97
N PHE A 48 -13.13 5.47 -13.27
CA PHE A 48 -12.15 6.16 -12.44
C PHE A 48 -11.18 6.99 -13.28
N ARG A 49 -10.64 6.40 -14.35
CA ARG A 49 -9.76 7.07 -15.32
C ARG A 49 -10.39 8.31 -15.94
N ASN A 50 -11.62 8.18 -16.44
CA ASN A 50 -12.35 9.30 -17.03
C ASN A 50 -12.62 10.40 -16.01
N SER A 51 -12.94 10.02 -14.77
CA SER A 51 -13.12 10.97 -13.67
C SER A 51 -11.83 11.76 -13.41
N LEU A 52 -10.68 11.09 -13.31
CA LEU A 52 -9.39 11.75 -13.16
C LEU A 52 -9.09 12.71 -14.31
N SER A 53 -9.15 12.22 -15.55
CA SER A 53 -8.87 13.02 -16.75
C SER A 53 -9.74 14.28 -16.81
N ASN A 54 -11.04 14.16 -16.56
CA ASN A 54 -11.98 15.30 -16.58
C ASN A 54 -11.71 16.34 -15.47
N MET A 55 -11.05 15.94 -14.38
CA MET A 55 -10.75 16.82 -13.25
C MET A 55 -9.29 17.30 -13.23
N LYS A 56 -8.47 16.88 -14.21
CA LYS A 56 -7.02 17.11 -14.22
C LYS A 56 -6.64 18.57 -13.97
N ASP A 57 -7.20 19.49 -14.76
CA ASP A 57 -6.87 20.92 -14.67
C ASP A 57 -7.33 21.57 -13.36
N ARG A 58 -8.26 20.93 -12.63
CA ARG A 58 -8.77 21.40 -11.34
C ARG A 58 -8.04 20.77 -10.16
N ILE A 59 -7.39 19.64 -10.38
CA ILE A 59 -6.53 18.95 -9.42
C ILE A 59 -5.13 19.55 -9.45
N LEU A 60 -4.58 19.82 -10.64
CA LEU A 60 -3.25 20.40 -10.81
C LEU A 60 -3.31 21.92 -10.64
N ASP A 61 -2.74 22.42 -9.55
CA ASP A 61 -2.67 23.87 -9.30
C ASP A 61 -1.78 24.54 -10.37
N ASP A 62 -2.41 25.37 -11.22
CA ASP A 62 -1.79 26.01 -12.39
C ASP A 62 -1.13 25.02 -13.37
N GLY A 63 -1.68 23.81 -13.49
CA GLY A 63 -1.14 22.76 -14.37
C GLY A 63 0.19 22.17 -13.90
N LYS A 64 0.67 22.51 -12.70
CA LYS A 64 1.90 21.94 -12.14
C LYS A 64 1.68 20.49 -11.76
N LYS A 65 2.49 19.61 -12.34
CA LYS A 65 2.55 18.19 -11.98
C LYS A 65 2.90 18.01 -10.50
N LEU A 66 2.40 16.93 -9.92
CA LEU A 66 2.56 16.58 -8.52
C LEU A 66 3.95 15.98 -8.27
N GLU A 67 4.66 16.53 -7.28
CA GLU A 67 5.91 15.95 -6.76
C GLU A 67 5.63 14.85 -5.71
N GLN A 68 4.57 15.05 -4.92
CA GLN A 68 4.06 14.10 -3.95
C GLN A 68 2.81 13.43 -4.51
N PHE A 69 2.80 12.10 -4.51
CA PHE A 69 1.78 11.28 -5.11
C PHE A 69 1.84 9.86 -4.53
N PRO A 70 0.72 9.11 -4.49
CA PRO A 70 0.74 7.72 -4.04
C PRO A 70 1.56 6.89 -4.99
N ARG A 71 2.74 6.49 -4.55
CA ARG A 71 3.63 5.62 -5.36
C ARG A 71 3.20 4.16 -5.30
N LEU A 72 2.39 3.84 -4.30
CA LEU A 72 1.80 2.53 -4.08
C LEU A 72 0.30 2.62 -4.30
N TRP A 73 -0.19 1.98 -5.36
CA TRP A 73 -1.61 1.77 -5.62
C TRP A 73 -1.90 0.29 -5.45
N ILE A 74 -2.76 -0.02 -4.48
CA ILE A 74 -3.13 -1.39 -4.13
C ILE A 74 -4.55 -1.64 -4.62
N ILE A 75 -4.73 -2.63 -5.49
CA ILE A 75 -6.04 -3.06 -5.96
C ILE A 75 -6.64 -4.01 -4.92
N ALA A 76 -7.76 -3.61 -4.33
CA ALA A 76 -8.36 -4.30 -3.19
C ALA A 76 -9.70 -4.91 -3.55
N LEU A 77 -9.83 -6.23 -3.48
CA LEU A 77 -11.12 -6.92 -3.58
C LEU A 77 -11.85 -6.85 -2.24
N THR A 78 -12.87 -6.02 -2.15
CA THR A 78 -13.71 -5.85 -0.97
C THR A 78 -14.83 -6.89 -0.91
N LYS A 79 -15.30 -7.21 0.30
CA LYS A 79 -16.29 -8.28 0.56
C LYS A 79 -15.80 -9.64 0.06
N ALA A 80 -14.50 -9.89 0.22
CA ALA A 80 -13.84 -11.10 -0.26
C ALA A 80 -14.43 -12.40 0.34
N ASP A 81 -15.13 -12.31 1.46
CA ASP A 81 -15.87 -13.44 2.06
C ASP A 81 -16.98 -14.01 1.16
N LEU A 82 -17.48 -13.22 0.20
CA LEU A 82 -18.45 -13.67 -0.81
C LEU A 82 -17.83 -14.61 -1.85
N LEU A 83 -16.50 -14.70 -1.88
CA LEU A 83 -15.67 -15.53 -2.76
C LEU A 83 -14.65 -16.29 -1.89
N PRO A 84 -15.07 -17.25 -1.06
CA PRO A 84 -14.23 -17.84 -0.01
C PRO A 84 -12.98 -18.56 -0.54
N GLU A 85 -13.08 -19.14 -1.74
CA GLU A 85 -11.98 -19.85 -2.41
C GLU A 85 -11.02 -18.90 -3.16
N MET A 86 -11.39 -17.63 -3.33
CA MET A 86 -10.55 -16.65 -4.04
C MET A 86 -9.32 -16.32 -3.21
N THR A 87 -8.15 -16.66 -3.74
CA THR A 87 -6.86 -16.17 -3.26
C THR A 87 -6.50 -14.83 -3.90
N VAL A 88 -5.55 -14.11 -3.30
CA VAL A 88 -5.06 -12.86 -3.89
C VAL A 88 -4.42 -13.09 -5.27
N GLY A 89 -3.82 -14.27 -5.48
CA GLY A 89 -3.25 -14.67 -6.78
C GLY A 89 -4.33 -14.88 -7.82
N ASP A 90 -5.42 -15.57 -7.48
CA ASP A 90 -6.56 -15.73 -8.39
C ASP A 90 -7.17 -14.39 -8.78
N PHE A 91 -7.27 -13.46 -7.82
CA PHE A 91 -7.77 -12.11 -8.06
C PHE A 91 -6.84 -11.28 -8.95
N GLN A 92 -5.52 -11.35 -8.71
CA GLN A 92 -4.52 -10.72 -9.56
C GLN A 92 -4.60 -11.26 -10.99
N ASP A 93 -4.64 -12.58 -11.14
CA ASP A 93 -4.77 -13.23 -12.45
C ASP A 93 -6.06 -12.81 -13.15
N LEU A 94 -7.17 -12.72 -12.44
CA LEU A 94 -8.43 -12.22 -12.98
C LEU A 94 -8.30 -10.80 -13.53
N VAL A 95 -7.73 -9.87 -12.75
CA VAL A 95 -7.54 -8.48 -13.18
C VAL A 95 -6.60 -8.38 -14.38
N ILE A 96 -5.50 -9.12 -14.38
CA ILE A 96 -4.53 -9.12 -15.48
C ILE A 96 -5.17 -9.71 -16.75
N GLN A 97 -5.81 -10.87 -16.64
CA GLN A 97 -6.39 -11.57 -17.79
C GLN A 97 -7.54 -10.79 -18.43
N LYS A 98 -8.33 -10.08 -17.62
CA LYS A 98 -9.55 -9.41 -18.09
C LYS A 98 -9.36 -7.92 -18.39
N SER A 99 -8.44 -7.25 -17.70
CA SER A 99 -8.40 -5.78 -17.68
C SER A 99 -7.00 -5.19 -17.71
N ALA A 100 -5.97 -5.95 -18.13
CA ALA A 100 -4.60 -5.41 -18.25
C ALA A 100 -4.52 -4.16 -19.14
N ALA A 101 -5.30 -4.09 -20.22
CA ALA A 101 -5.34 -2.90 -21.09
C ALA A 101 -5.84 -1.66 -20.33
N GLU A 102 -6.96 -1.79 -19.62
CA GLU A 102 -7.54 -0.70 -18.83
C GLU A 102 -6.65 -0.30 -17.64
N LEU A 103 -5.97 -1.26 -17.03
CA LEU A 103 -4.99 -1.01 -15.98
C LEU A 103 -3.78 -0.21 -16.50
N ASN A 104 -3.27 -0.56 -17.68
CA ASN A 104 -2.20 0.21 -18.33
C ASN A 104 -2.67 1.62 -18.69
N GLU A 105 -3.88 1.78 -19.20
CA GLU A 105 -4.43 3.10 -19.51
C GLU A 105 -4.67 3.95 -18.25
N LEU A 106 -5.04 3.33 -17.12
CA LEU A 106 -5.06 3.99 -15.83
C LEU A 106 -3.66 4.45 -15.42
N ARG A 107 -2.64 3.62 -15.59
CA ARG A 107 -1.24 3.98 -15.32
C ARG A 107 -0.83 5.22 -16.11
N GLU A 108 -1.11 5.25 -17.41
CA GLU A 108 -0.82 6.40 -18.28
C GLU A 108 -1.51 7.69 -17.79
N VAL A 109 -2.79 7.59 -17.42
CA VAL A 109 -3.51 8.76 -16.88
C VAL A 109 -2.87 9.23 -15.58
N LEU A 110 -2.51 8.34 -14.66
CA LEU A 110 -1.84 8.70 -13.41
C LEU A 110 -0.44 9.30 -13.64
N SER A 111 0.36 8.72 -14.54
CA SER A 111 1.67 9.27 -14.96
C SER A 111 1.54 10.71 -15.50
N SER A 112 0.39 11.04 -16.09
CA SER A 112 0.12 12.38 -16.59
C SER A 112 -0.04 13.45 -15.49
N PHE A 113 -0.29 13.05 -14.23
CA PHE A 113 -0.38 13.96 -13.07
C PHE A 113 0.96 14.21 -12.38
N ILE A 114 1.96 13.35 -12.59
CA ILE A 114 3.19 13.34 -11.78
C ILE A 114 4.42 13.78 -12.55
N VAL A 115 5.43 14.25 -11.81
CA VAL A 115 6.71 14.72 -12.36
C VAL A 115 7.56 13.56 -12.90
N SER A 116 7.61 12.43 -12.21
CA SER A 116 8.22 11.18 -12.71
C SER A 116 7.45 9.97 -12.19
N ASP A 117 7.35 8.95 -13.04
CA ASP A 117 6.63 7.70 -12.85
C ASP A 117 7.55 6.50 -12.57
N ASP A 118 8.86 6.73 -12.43
CA ASP A 118 9.90 5.70 -12.20
C ASP A 118 9.63 4.80 -10.96
N ALA A 119 8.75 5.24 -10.06
CA ALA A 119 8.34 4.51 -8.86
C ALA A 119 6.82 4.44 -8.70
N LEU A 120 6.06 4.58 -9.78
CA LEU A 120 4.63 4.33 -9.77
C LEU A 120 4.38 2.82 -9.87
N SER A 121 3.88 2.22 -8.80
CA SER A 121 3.44 0.83 -8.74
C SER A 121 1.92 0.76 -8.55
N ILE A 122 1.25 -0.03 -9.39
CA ILE A 122 -0.21 -0.26 -9.37
C ILE A 122 -0.53 -1.76 -9.37
N ASP A 123 0.44 -2.56 -8.95
CA ASP A 123 0.42 -4.00 -9.16
C ASP A 123 0.39 -4.77 -7.83
N ASP A 124 0.15 -4.07 -6.72
CA ASP A 124 -0.08 -4.68 -5.43
C ASP A 124 -1.58 -5.04 -5.30
N TYR A 125 -1.89 -6.21 -4.73
CA TYR A 125 -3.25 -6.72 -4.60
C TYR A 125 -3.56 -7.12 -3.17
N VAL A 126 -4.81 -6.91 -2.72
CA VAL A 126 -5.24 -7.33 -1.39
C VAL A 126 -6.69 -7.79 -1.36
N LEU A 127 -6.99 -8.79 -0.52
CA LEU A 127 -8.34 -9.24 -0.23
C LEU A 127 -8.84 -8.67 1.09
N LEU A 128 -9.97 -7.97 1.06
CA LEU A 128 -10.54 -7.30 2.21
C LEU A 128 -11.95 -7.84 2.53
N SER A 129 -12.15 -8.27 3.78
CA SER A 129 -13.46 -8.54 4.34
C SER A 129 -13.49 -8.20 5.83
N SER A 130 -14.50 -7.44 6.24
CA SER A 130 -14.70 -7.01 7.63
C SER A 130 -15.41 -8.03 8.51
N ALA A 131 -16.03 -9.06 7.92
CA ALA A 131 -16.72 -10.13 8.61
C ALA A 131 -17.03 -11.26 7.64
N LYS A 132 -17.15 -12.49 8.14
CA LYS A 132 -17.72 -13.58 7.35
C LYS A 132 -19.24 -13.46 7.36
N PHE A 133 -19.85 -13.30 6.18
CA PHE A 133 -21.30 -13.30 6.01
C PHE A 133 -21.78 -14.71 5.63
N ALA A 134 -22.55 -15.34 6.52
CA ALA A 134 -23.28 -16.59 6.23
C ALA A 134 -24.77 -16.36 6.47
N SER A 135 -25.67 -17.11 5.82
CA SER A 135 -27.13 -16.91 5.87
C SER A 135 -27.66 -16.61 7.28
N GLY A 136 -27.91 -15.33 7.57
CA GLY A 136 -28.42 -14.82 8.85
C GLY A 136 -27.41 -14.67 10.00
N LYS A 137 -26.10 -14.87 9.77
CA LYS A 137 -25.04 -14.70 10.77
C LYS A 137 -23.90 -13.85 10.21
N ILE A 138 -23.56 -12.81 10.97
CA ILE A 138 -22.35 -11.99 10.75
C ILE A 138 -21.35 -12.41 11.81
N ASP A 139 -20.19 -12.92 11.40
CA ASP A 139 -19.09 -13.18 12.32
C ASP A 139 -18.01 -12.10 12.16
N PRO A 140 -18.03 -11.04 13.00
CA PRO A 140 -17.07 -9.94 12.91
C PRO A 140 -15.66 -10.32 13.38
N ARG A 141 -15.48 -11.51 13.96
CA ARG A 141 -14.17 -12.02 14.39
C ARG A 141 -13.39 -12.63 13.22
N ASN A 142 -14.08 -12.95 12.13
CA ASN A 142 -13.48 -13.55 10.95
C ASN A 142 -13.30 -12.47 9.88
N GLN A 143 -12.20 -11.71 10.02
CA GLN A 143 -11.80 -10.65 9.09
C GLN A 143 -10.72 -11.19 8.16
N LYS A 144 -10.71 -10.72 6.91
CA LYS A 144 -9.66 -11.01 5.93
C LYS A 144 -9.00 -9.69 5.53
N GLY A 145 -7.71 -9.55 5.80
CA GLY A 145 -6.88 -8.43 5.33
C GLY A 145 -7.14 -7.04 5.92
N ILE A 146 -8.08 -6.88 6.86
CA ILE A 146 -8.36 -5.57 7.49
C ILE A 146 -7.26 -5.16 8.46
N ASP A 147 -6.68 -6.13 9.15
CA ASP A 147 -5.62 -5.96 10.14
C ASP A 147 -4.27 -5.55 9.53
N ILE A 148 -4.08 -5.78 8.22
CA ILE A 148 -2.89 -5.35 7.48
C ILE A 148 -3.01 -3.97 6.84
N LEU A 149 -4.17 -3.31 6.86
CA LEU A 149 -4.32 -1.98 6.24
C LEU A 149 -3.39 -0.94 6.85
N LEU A 150 -3.23 -0.95 8.18
CA LEU A 150 -2.32 -0.04 8.87
C LEU A 150 -0.85 -0.38 8.58
N PRO A 151 -0.41 -1.65 8.67
CA PRO A 151 0.90 -2.07 8.16
C PRO A 151 1.18 -1.64 6.71
N LEU A 152 0.24 -1.85 5.78
CA LEU A 152 0.35 -1.46 4.37
C LEU A 152 0.50 0.06 4.21
N ALA A 153 -0.25 0.86 4.98
CA ALA A 153 -0.18 2.31 4.89
C ALA A 153 1.10 2.92 5.49
N THR A 154 1.84 2.17 6.31
CA THR A 154 2.94 2.71 7.13
C THR A 154 4.30 2.12 6.76
N LEU A 155 4.42 0.80 6.68
CA LEU A 155 5.69 0.13 6.47
C LEU A 155 5.99 -0.16 5.00
N LEU A 156 4.97 -0.55 4.22
CA LEU A 156 5.16 -0.85 2.80
C LEU A 156 5.77 0.32 2.00
N PRO A 157 5.40 1.61 2.22
CA PRO A 157 6.06 2.74 1.58
C PRO A 157 7.55 2.80 1.88
N VAL A 158 7.94 2.55 3.13
CA VAL A 158 9.34 2.60 3.58
C VAL A 158 10.12 1.45 2.95
N GLU A 159 9.60 0.23 3.03
CA GLU A 159 10.20 -0.95 2.40
C GLU A 159 10.41 -0.72 0.90
N ARG A 160 9.36 -0.28 0.20
CA ARG A 160 9.40 -0.08 -1.24
C ARG A 160 10.39 1.02 -1.64
N PHE A 161 10.45 2.10 -0.87
CA PHE A 161 11.43 3.15 -1.09
C PHE A 161 12.87 2.65 -0.96
N LEU A 162 13.15 1.79 0.03
CA LEU A 162 14.47 1.17 0.17
C LEU A 162 14.80 0.26 -1.02
N LYS A 163 13.84 -0.55 -1.48
CA LYS A 163 13.97 -1.38 -2.69
C LYS A 163 14.28 -0.49 -3.92
N TRP A 164 13.51 0.57 -4.16
CA TRP A 164 13.72 1.49 -5.27
C TRP A 164 15.04 2.26 -5.23
N ASN A 165 15.50 2.69 -4.05
CA ASN A 165 16.81 3.32 -3.91
C ASN A 165 17.96 2.35 -4.19
N LYS A 166 17.86 1.10 -3.72
CA LYS A 166 18.84 0.06 -4.06
C LYS A 166 18.91 -0.14 -5.57
N LEU A 167 17.75 -0.10 -6.25
CA LEU A 167 17.62 -0.17 -7.71
C LEU A 167 17.93 1.16 -8.43
N LYS A 168 18.19 2.25 -7.69
CA LYS A 168 18.43 3.62 -8.19
C LYS A 168 17.29 4.20 -9.06
N LEU A 169 16.06 3.76 -8.81
CA LEU A 169 14.87 4.18 -9.57
C LEU A 169 14.33 5.55 -9.13
N LEU A 170 14.65 6.00 -7.92
CA LEU A 170 14.07 7.24 -7.37
C LEU A 170 15.05 8.42 -7.31
N PRO A 171 14.73 9.55 -7.96
CA PRO A 171 15.40 10.82 -7.70
C PRO A 171 15.12 11.31 -6.27
N MET A 172 16.17 11.55 -5.49
CA MET A 172 16.08 12.04 -4.09
C MET A 172 15.23 13.31 -3.90
N ARG A 173 15.10 14.14 -4.94
CA ARG A 173 14.28 15.35 -4.93
C ARG A 173 12.76 15.09 -4.85
N LEU A 174 12.31 13.88 -5.18
CA LEU A 174 10.89 13.50 -5.20
C LEU A 174 10.40 12.89 -3.88
N LEU A 175 11.29 12.74 -2.90
CA LEU A 175 10.91 12.44 -1.53
C LEU A 175 10.08 13.60 -0.96
N SER A 176 8.88 13.31 -0.47
CA SER A 176 8.14 14.32 0.30
C SER A 176 8.97 14.76 1.50
N LYS A 177 8.87 16.01 1.96
CA LYS A 177 9.69 16.50 3.10
C LYS A 177 9.58 15.60 4.34
N LYS A 178 8.38 15.06 4.61
CA LYS A 178 8.12 14.15 5.75
C LYS A 178 8.82 12.82 5.57
N PHE A 179 8.75 12.25 4.37
CA PHE A 179 9.34 10.97 4.06
C PHE A 179 10.88 11.08 3.86
N ALA A 180 11.37 12.21 3.35
CA ALA A 180 12.79 12.56 3.31
C ALA A 180 13.37 12.64 4.72
N GLN A 181 12.68 13.28 5.67
CA GLN A 181 13.12 13.29 7.07
C GLN A 181 13.17 11.89 7.66
N LEU A 182 12.23 11.02 7.26
CA LEU A 182 12.21 9.63 7.68
C LEU A 182 13.37 8.82 7.10
N VAL A 183 13.77 9.02 5.83
CA VAL A 183 14.75 8.12 5.17
C VAL A 183 16.13 8.74 4.88
N MET A 184 16.31 10.06 4.92
CA MET A 184 17.63 10.69 4.71
C MET A 184 18.72 10.24 5.71
N PRO A 185 18.44 10.02 7.01
CA PRO A 185 19.44 9.46 7.93
C PRO A 185 19.99 8.08 7.54
N PHE A 186 19.30 7.37 6.62
CA PHE A 186 19.54 5.99 6.20
C PHE A 186 20.41 5.92 4.95
N MET A 187 20.19 6.83 4.00
CA MET A 187 20.98 6.91 2.75
C MET A 187 22.47 7.19 2.98
N GLN A 188 22.83 7.76 4.14
CA GLN A 188 24.21 8.09 4.50
C GLN A 188 24.89 7.01 5.35
N GLN A 189 24.15 6.03 5.87
CA GLN A 189 24.71 4.92 6.64
C GLN A 189 24.96 3.73 5.71
N LYS A 190 26.22 3.30 5.59
CA LYS A 190 26.55 2.00 4.99
C LYS A 190 25.82 0.93 5.82
N LEU A 191 24.89 0.18 5.23
CA LEU A 191 24.19 -0.93 5.90
C LEU A 191 25.23 -1.76 6.68
N PRO A 192 25.24 -1.69 8.02
CA PRO A 192 26.18 -2.47 8.78
C PRO A 192 25.70 -3.92 8.75
N LYS A 193 26.64 -4.87 8.65
CA LYS A 193 26.39 -6.31 8.81
C LYS A 193 25.99 -6.63 10.26
N LEU A 194 24.84 -6.13 10.69
CA LEU A 194 24.48 -6.01 12.11
C LEU A 194 23.18 -6.76 12.42
N VAL A 195 23.18 -8.07 12.11
CA VAL A 195 22.17 -8.99 12.67
C VAL A 195 22.63 -9.55 14.04
N LYS A 196 23.83 -9.19 14.54
CA LYS A 196 24.37 -9.79 15.78
C LYS A 196 24.69 -8.84 16.92
N LYS A 197 24.50 -7.53 16.77
CA LYS A 197 24.69 -6.55 17.85
C LYS A 197 23.82 -5.34 17.61
N LEU A 198 22.51 -5.44 17.83
CA LEU A 198 21.73 -4.23 18.10
C LEU A 198 22.23 -3.69 19.45
N PRO A 199 22.87 -2.50 19.52
CA PRO A 199 23.20 -1.89 20.79
C PRO A 199 21.92 -1.26 21.35
N LEU A 200 21.09 -2.09 22.00
CA LEU A 200 19.96 -1.65 22.82
C LEU A 200 20.51 -0.98 24.09
N HIS A 201 21.14 0.19 23.93
CA HIS A 201 21.64 0.96 25.05
C HIS A 201 20.51 1.81 25.64
N LYS A 202 20.16 1.48 26.88
CA LYS A 202 19.09 2.01 27.75
C LYS A 202 18.91 3.53 27.89
N ASN A 203 19.59 4.40 27.14
CA ASN A 203 19.56 5.85 27.37
C ASN A 203 19.69 6.77 26.13
N GLN A 204 19.38 6.33 24.91
CA GLN A 204 19.35 7.23 23.75
C GLN A 204 17.95 7.41 23.17
N LYS A 205 17.40 8.62 23.33
CA LYS A 205 16.33 9.28 22.57
C LYS A 205 15.59 8.35 21.58
N ILE A 206 14.60 7.65 22.12
CA ILE A 206 13.90 6.48 21.55
C ILE A 206 13.23 6.77 20.18
N ILE A 207 12.94 8.03 19.85
CA ILE A 207 12.23 8.35 18.60
C ILE A 207 13.13 8.26 17.35
N ASN A 208 14.42 8.57 17.45
CA ASN A 208 15.32 8.53 16.28
C ASN A 208 15.94 7.14 16.05
N GLY A 209 16.10 6.32 17.10
CA GLY A 209 16.67 4.97 17.01
C GLY A 209 15.68 3.94 16.47
N ALA A 210 14.39 4.09 16.75
CA ALA A 210 13.40 3.10 16.39
C ALA A 210 13.02 3.16 14.89
N VAL A 211 13.06 4.35 14.28
CA VAL A 211 13.00 4.50 12.82
C VAL A 211 14.21 3.84 12.15
N ALA A 212 15.38 3.85 12.81
CA ALA A 212 16.64 3.30 12.27
C ALA A 212 16.56 1.79 11.96
N LEU A 213 15.61 1.09 12.59
CA LEU A 213 15.45 -0.36 12.46
C LEU A 213 14.51 -0.77 11.34
N ILE A 214 13.71 0.13 10.76
CA ILE A 214 12.69 -0.23 9.74
C ILE A 214 13.29 -1.00 8.55
N PRO A 215 14.43 -0.60 7.94
CA PRO A 215 15.03 -1.37 6.85
C PRO A 215 15.46 -2.78 7.26
N THR A 216 16.03 -2.89 8.47
CA THR A 216 16.46 -4.19 9.01
C THR A 216 15.25 -5.07 9.24
N ILE A 217 14.20 -4.55 9.89
CA ILE A 217 12.95 -5.25 10.15
C ILE A 217 12.25 -5.65 8.84
N ALA A 218 12.23 -4.78 7.82
CA ALA A 218 11.63 -5.09 6.52
C ALA A 218 12.31 -6.29 5.82
N GLU A 219 13.63 -6.40 5.97
CA GLU A 219 14.44 -7.46 5.37
C GLU A 219 14.50 -8.77 6.19
N MET A 220 14.02 -8.76 7.44
CA MET A 220 14.07 -9.93 8.33
C MET A 220 13.14 -11.06 7.87
N ALA A 221 13.51 -12.30 8.21
CA ALA A 221 12.65 -13.46 8.03
C ALA A 221 11.51 -13.45 9.07
N LEU A 222 10.45 -14.23 8.83
CA LEU A 222 9.30 -14.30 9.73
C LEU A 222 9.71 -14.73 11.15
N ASP A 223 10.57 -15.74 11.26
CA ASP A 223 11.04 -16.26 12.55
C ASP A 223 11.83 -15.20 13.33
N ASP A 224 12.74 -14.49 12.66
CA ASP A 224 13.53 -13.41 13.27
C ASP A 224 12.64 -12.25 13.75
N LEU A 225 11.55 -11.95 13.03
CA LEU A 225 10.59 -10.91 13.43
C LEU A 225 9.81 -11.29 14.68
N LEU A 226 9.45 -12.58 14.83
CA LEU A 226 8.77 -13.09 16.02
C LEU A 226 9.71 -13.03 17.24
N GLU A 227 10.97 -13.42 17.07
CA GLU A 227 11.99 -13.30 18.12
C GLU A 227 12.21 -11.84 18.53
N LEU A 228 12.43 -10.95 17.55
CA LEU A 228 12.61 -9.51 17.80
C LEU A 228 11.43 -8.88 18.53
N LYS A 229 10.20 -9.26 18.16
CA LYS A 229 9.00 -8.78 18.86
C LYS A 229 8.99 -9.23 20.32
N SER A 230 9.36 -10.47 20.61
CA SER A 230 9.42 -11.00 21.98
C SER A 230 10.47 -10.25 22.81
N GLU A 231 11.70 -10.14 22.29
CA GLU A 231 12.80 -9.44 22.96
C GLU A 231 12.44 -7.96 23.21
N ALA A 232 11.86 -7.28 22.23
CA ALA A 232 11.46 -5.88 22.35
C ALA A 232 10.34 -5.68 23.40
N LEU A 233 9.43 -6.65 23.56
CA LEU A 233 8.41 -6.58 24.61
C LEU A 233 9.03 -6.76 26.01
N GLU A 234 10.00 -7.65 26.17
CA GLU A 234 10.73 -7.86 27.44
C GLU A 234 11.53 -6.61 27.84
N GLU A 235 12.21 -5.98 26.87
CA GLU A 235 12.98 -4.75 27.08
C GLU A 235 12.12 -3.46 27.06
N HIS A 236 10.79 -3.58 26.98
CA HIS A 236 9.82 -2.47 26.96
C HIS A 236 10.01 -1.49 25.77
N GLU A 237 10.54 -1.98 24.66
CA GLU A 237 10.72 -1.25 23.41
C GLU A 237 9.50 -1.37 22.49
N PHE A 238 8.38 -0.78 22.95
CA PHE A 238 7.08 -0.94 22.29
C PHE A 238 7.05 -0.52 20.82
N TYR A 239 7.86 0.47 20.40
CA TYR A 239 7.91 0.86 18.99
C TYR A 239 8.54 -0.24 18.13
N VAL A 240 9.64 -0.84 18.58
CA VAL A 240 10.31 -1.92 17.85
C VAL A 240 9.40 -3.14 17.78
N ALA A 241 8.75 -3.47 18.90
CA ALA A 241 7.73 -4.53 18.94
C ALA A 241 6.56 -4.27 17.98
N LEU A 242 6.10 -3.02 17.85
CA LEU A 242 5.02 -2.64 16.93
C LEU A 242 5.44 -2.76 15.46
N MET A 243 6.64 -2.30 15.11
CA MET A 243 7.15 -2.41 13.73
C MET A 243 7.41 -3.87 13.35
N ALA A 244 7.93 -4.67 14.27
CA ALA A 244 8.07 -6.11 14.08
C ALA A 244 6.70 -6.78 13.88
N ASP A 245 5.71 -6.46 14.72
CA ASP A 245 4.33 -6.97 14.58
C ASP A 245 3.70 -6.60 13.22
N PHE A 246 3.91 -5.36 12.76
CA PHE A 246 3.38 -4.92 11.48
C PHE A 246 4.04 -5.64 10.30
N MET A 247 5.37 -5.83 10.30
CA MET A 247 6.03 -6.63 9.25
C MET A 247 5.64 -8.10 9.31
N THR A 248 5.49 -8.67 10.52
CA THR A 248 4.98 -10.03 10.70
C THR A 248 3.61 -10.17 10.04
N LYS A 249 2.69 -9.23 10.30
CA LYS A 249 1.35 -9.23 9.70
C LYS A 249 1.37 -9.18 8.17
N LEU A 250 2.25 -8.36 7.59
CA LEU A 250 2.41 -8.31 6.13
C LEU A 250 2.89 -9.66 5.56
N LYS A 251 3.95 -10.23 6.12
CA LYS A 251 4.50 -11.53 5.66
C LYS A 251 3.52 -12.69 5.87
N VAL A 252 2.79 -12.70 6.98
CA VAL A 252 1.74 -13.69 7.24
C VAL A 252 0.65 -13.55 6.17
N ALA A 253 0.18 -12.34 5.87
CA ALA A 253 -0.84 -12.14 4.85
C ALA A 253 -0.38 -12.53 3.43
N GLU A 254 0.90 -12.40 3.10
CA GLU A 254 1.47 -12.97 1.86
C GLU A 254 1.40 -14.49 1.88
N SER A 255 1.82 -15.12 2.99
CA SER A 255 1.81 -16.58 3.13
C SER A 255 0.39 -17.18 3.15
N GLU A 256 -0.59 -16.42 3.64
CA GLU A 256 -2.01 -16.79 3.66
C GLU A 256 -2.76 -16.41 2.37
N HIS A 257 -2.05 -15.92 1.36
CA HIS A 257 -2.60 -15.49 0.07
C HIS A 257 -3.72 -14.43 0.20
N VAL A 258 -3.56 -13.52 1.14
CA VAL A 258 -4.45 -12.37 1.38
C VAL A 258 -3.90 -11.10 0.73
N PHE A 259 -2.57 -10.96 0.68
CA PHE A 259 -1.86 -9.83 0.08
C PHE A 259 -0.81 -10.34 -0.91
N ALA A 260 -0.63 -9.64 -2.02
CA ALA A 260 0.44 -9.91 -2.98
C ALA A 260 1.12 -8.60 -3.36
N GLU A 261 2.45 -8.58 -3.23
CA GLU A 261 3.27 -7.50 -3.78
C GLU A 261 3.34 -7.58 -5.30
N GLY A 262 3.22 -6.43 -5.95
CA GLY A 262 3.51 -6.25 -7.36
C GLY A 262 4.99 -6.47 -7.67
N GLN A 263 5.26 -7.15 -8.78
CA GLN A 263 6.62 -7.29 -9.30
C GLN A 263 7.12 -5.92 -9.79
N LEU A 264 8.30 -5.52 -9.30
CA LEU A 264 8.99 -4.29 -9.71
C LEU A 264 9.61 -4.39 -11.10
#